data_AF-A0A952HGB3-F1
#
_entry.id   AF-A0A952HGB3-F1
#
_cell.length_a   1.000
_cell.length_b   1.000
_cell.length_c   1.000
_cell.angle_alpha   90.00
_cell.angle_beta   90.00
_cell.angle_gamma   90.00
#
_symmetry.space_group_name_H-M   'P 1'
#
loop_
_entity.id
_entity.type
_entity.pdbx_description
1 polymer ?
#
loop_
_entity_poly.entity_id
_entity_poly.type
_entity_poly.pdbx_seq_one_letter_code
_entity_poly.pdbx_strand_id
1 'polypeptide(L)'
;VAFSDKDLTGNWKCRTIKVGGLSPLVIYGWFKCKITDDGSGWKLEKTSGSQRTTGRFFDESEKRAIYLGSGSVNEDKPKPYGSGPESDQVGYAFRNSATQWRIEFPAPYYESKLDIMEFRR
;
A
#
# COMPACT_ATOMS: atom_id res chain seq x y z
N VAL A 1 2.10 15.71 10.35
CA VAL A 1 1.07 16.24 9.41
C VAL A 1 -0.12 15.32 9.54
N ALA A 2 -1.36 15.82 9.49
CA ALA A 2 -2.47 14.89 9.47
C ALA A 2 -2.43 14.10 8.15
N PHE A 3 -2.89 12.85 8.18
CA PHE A 3 -2.85 11.99 7.01
C PHE A 3 -3.76 12.56 5.90
N SER A 4 -4.94 13.02 6.28
CA SER A 4 -6.02 13.52 5.41
C SER A 4 -5.89 15.00 5.01
N ASP A 5 -4.95 15.77 5.55
CA ASP A 5 -4.82 17.23 5.32
C ASP A 5 -4.59 17.66 3.85
N LYS A 6 -4.23 16.71 2.99
CA LYS A 6 -3.88 16.98 1.59
C LYS A 6 -4.35 15.84 0.71
N ASP A 7 -4.89 16.20 -0.45
CA ASP A 7 -5.31 15.23 -1.45
C ASP A 7 -4.15 14.31 -1.89
N LEU A 8 -4.39 12.99 -1.83
CA LEU A 8 -3.46 11.98 -2.31
C LEU A 8 -3.68 11.60 -3.77
N THR A 9 -4.75 12.06 -4.43
CA THR A 9 -5.07 11.66 -5.80
C THR A 9 -3.94 11.95 -6.79
N GLY A 10 -3.85 11.11 -7.82
CA GLY A 10 -2.90 11.23 -8.92
C GLY A 10 -1.88 10.10 -8.97
N ASN A 11 -0.84 10.33 -9.78
CA ASN A 11 0.22 9.36 -10.04
C ASN A 11 1.32 9.46 -8.98
N TRP A 12 1.81 8.29 -8.55
CA TRP A 12 2.87 8.14 -7.57
C TRP A 12 3.91 7.13 -8.05
N LYS A 13 5.17 7.35 -7.64
CA LYS A 13 6.17 6.27 -7.61
C LYS A 13 6.03 5.56 -6.28
N CYS A 14 6.02 4.24 -6.29
CA CYS A 14 5.95 3.42 -5.08
C CYS A 14 7.00 2.32 -5.07
N ARG A 15 7.51 1.93 -3.90
CA ARG A 15 8.42 0.79 -3.76
C ARG A 15 8.11 0.02 -2.49
N THR A 16 8.40 -1.28 -2.48
CA THR A 16 8.27 -2.13 -1.30
C THR A 16 9.63 -2.39 -0.69
N ILE A 17 9.70 -2.35 0.63
CA ILE A 17 10.84 -2.77 1.44
C ILE A 17 10.35 -3.94 2.28
N LYS A 18 10.98 -5.11 2.14
CA LYS A 18 10.65 -6.32 2.90
C LYS A 18 11.66 -6.47 4.02
N VAL A 19 11.16 -6.61 5.25
CA VAL A 19 11.98 -6.69 6.46
C VAL A 19 11.77 -8.03 7.15
N GLY A 20 12.86 -8.77 7.37
CA GLY A 20 12.85 -10.12 7.92
C GLY A 20 12.15 -11.15 7.02
N GLY A 21 12.07 -12.39 7.49
CA GLY A 21 11.48 -13.51 6.73
C GLY A 21 12.55 -14.28 5.96
N LEU A 22 12.36 -14.46 4.65
CA LEU A 22 13.31 -15.19 3.79
C LEU A 22 14.68 -14.51 3.70
N SER A 23 14.70 -13.18 3.71
CA SER A 23 15.90 -12.35 3.69
C SER A 23 15.82 -11.29 4.81
N PRO A 24 16.95 -10.88 5.42
CA PRO A 24 16.93 -9.86 6.47
C PRO A 24 16.33 -8.53 5.99
N LEU A 25 16.67 -8.12 4.76
CA LEU A 25 16.21 -6.88 4.16
C LEU A 25 16.24 -6.99 2.63
N VAL A 26 15.15 -6.60 1.97
CA VAL A 26 15.08 -6.43 0.51
C VAL A 26 14.48 -5.07 0.20
N ILE A 27 15.15 -4.26 -0.62
CA ILE A 27 14.67 -2.95 -1.06
C ILE A 27 14.43 -3.00 -2.56
N TYR A 28 13.17 -2.95 -2.98
CA TYR A 28 12.85 -2.93 -4.41
C TYR A 28 13.00 -1.53 -5.03
N GLY A 29 13.11 -1.51 -6.36
CA GLY A 29 13.05 -0.29 -7.15
C GLY A 29 11.68 0.38 -7.15
N TRP A 30 11.57 1.51 -7.83
CA TRP A 30 10.34 2.29 -7.94
C TRP A 30 9.43 1.78 -9.06
N PHE A 31 8.16 1.60 -8.73
CA PHE A 31 7.06 1.18 -9.60
C PHE A 31 6.00 2.29 -9.72
N LYS A 32 5.04 2.09 -10.62
CA LYS A 32 3.92 2.99 -10.84
C LYS A 32 2.78 2.65 -9.90
N CYS A 33 2.29 3.64 -9.19
CA CYS A 33 1.08 3.58 -8.39
C CYS A 33 0.17 4.75 -8.74
N LYS A 34 -1.14 4.57 -8.54
CA LYS A 34 -2.16 5.60 -8.73
C LYS A 34 -3.08 5.62 -7.53
N ILE A 35 -3.43 6.83 -7.09
CA ILE A 35 -4.51 7.06 -6.13
C ILE A 35 -5.68 7.72 -6.87
N THR A 36 -6.87 7.18 -6.68
CA THR A 36 -8.15 7.74 -7.17
C THR A 36 -9.09 7.99 -6.01
N ASP A 37 -10.05 8.90 -6.19
CA ASP A 37 -11.18 9.10 -5.28
C ASP A 37 -12.47 9.02 -6.10
N ASP A 38 -13.38 8.15 -5.68
CA ASP A 38 -14.69 7.94 -6.30
C ASP A 38 -15.84 8.39 -5.39
N GLY A 39 -15.55 9.19 -4.36
CA GLY A 39 -16.50 9.64 -3.35
C GLY A 39 -16.67 8.67 -2.18
N SER A 40 -16.03 7.49 -2.23
CA SER A 40 -15.97 6.52 -1.12
C SER A 40 -14.60 6.47 -0.45
N GLY A 41 -13.85 7.56 -0.53
CA GLY A 41 -12.47 7.67 -0.04
C GLY A 41 -11.43 7.18 -1.04
N TRP A 42 -10.16 7.37 -0.68
CA TRP A 42 -9.05 7.08 -1.57
C TRP A 42 -8.91 5.57 -1.85
N LYS A 43 -8.62 5.26 -3.11
CA LYS A 43 -8.29 3.92 -3.60
C LYS A 43 -6.89 3.92 -4.20
N LEU A 44 -6.05 3.00 -3.74
CA LEU A 44 -4.73 2.70 -4.29
C LEU A 44 -4.81 1.60 -5.36
N GLU A 45 -4.01 1.78 -6.41
CA GLU A 45 -3.68 0.76 -7.38
C GLU A 45 -2.19 0.81 -7.72
N LYS A 46 -1.46 -0.30 -7.50
CA LYS A 46 -0.10 -0.50 -8.04
C LYS A 46 -0.19 -1.08 -9.44
N THR A 47 0.19 -0.29 -10.44
CA THR A 47 -0.04 -0.59 -11.87
C THR A 47 1.18 -1.17 -12.59
N SER A 48 2.33 -1.29 -11.92
CA SER A 48 3.51 -1.98 -12.48
C SER A 48 4.24 -2.85 -11.46
N GLY A 49 5.07 -3.76 -11.96
CA GLY A 49 5.71 -4.81 -11.16
C GLY A 49 4.87 -6.09 -11.07
N SER A 50 5.48 -7.16 -10.57
CA SER A 50 4.86 -8.49 -10.45
C SER A 50 3.90 -8.55 -9.27
N GLN A 51 4.37 -8.24 -8.06
CA GLN A 51 3.47 -8.17 -6.89
C GLN A 51 2.71 -6.83 -6.92
N ARG A 52 1.39 -6.89 -7.06
CA ARG A 52 0.47 -5.74 -7.12
C ARG A 52 -0.42 -5.69 -5.90
N THR A 53 -1.01 -4.52 -5.67
CA THR A 53 -1.96 -4.29 -4.58
C THR A 53 -3.02 -3.29 -5.02
N THR A 54 -4.27 -3.52 -4.61
CA THR A 54 -5.36 -2.56 -4.77
C THR A 54 -6.28 -2.57 -3.56
N GLY A 55 -6.67 -1.39 -3.08
CA GLY A 55 -7.43 -1.28 -1.84
C GLY A 55 -7.81 0.14 -1.51
N ARG A 56 -8.57 0.31 -0.42
CA ARG A 56 -9.08 1.60 0.04
C ARG A 56 -8.43 2.03 1.35
N PHE A 57 -8.43 3.34 1.54
CA PHE A 57 -8.05 3.97 2.80
C PHE A 57 -9.28 4.34 3.62
N PHE A 58 -9.18 4.16 4.92
CA PHE A 58 -10.19 4.50 5.91
C PHE A 58 -9.54 5.36 6.99
N ASP A 59 -10.20 6.45 7.37
CA ASP A 59 -9.71 7.30 8.43
C ASP A 59 -9.67 6.53 9.76
N GLU A 60 -8.55 6.66 10.48
CA GLU A 60 -8.39 6.03 11.80
C GLU A 60 -8.10 7.09 12.86
N SER A 61 -7.21 8.04 12.56
CA SER A 61 -6.93 9.19 13.40
C SER A 61 -6.35 10.32 12.55
N GLU A 62 -6.09 11.46 13.17
CA GLU A 62 -5.41 12.57 12.50
C GLU A 62 -4.09 12.11 11.85
N LYS A 63 -3.34 11.19 12.47
CA LYS A 63 -1.96 10.89 12.04
C LYS A 63 -1.83 9.71 11.09
N ARG A 64 -2.86 8.86 10.94
CA ARG A 64 -2.80 7.66 10.12
C ARG A 64 -4.16 7.26 9.56
N ALA A 65 -4.14 6.55 8.44
CA ALA A 65 -5.29 5.84 7.90
C ALA A 65 -5.04 4.33 7.93
N ILE A 66 -6.12 3.56 7.89
CA ILE A 66 -6.08 2.12 7.65
C ILE A 66 -6.18 1.87 6.14
N TYR A 67 -5.31 1.02 5.61
CA TYR A 67 -5.41 0.46 4.28
C TYR A 67 -6.02 -0.94 4.35
N LEU A 68 -7.09 -1.19 3.60
CA LEU A 68 -7.64 -2.54 3.36
C LEU A 68 -7.62 -2.82 1.87
N GLY A 69 -6.97 -3.91 1.46
CA GLY A 69 -6.83 -4.23 0.05
C GLY A 69 -6.42 -5.66 -0.25
N SER A 70 -6.33 -5.98 -1.53
CA SER A 70 -5.94 -7.29 -2.03
C SER A 70 -4.60 -7.21 -2.75
N GLY A 71 -3.70 -8.11 -2.37
CA GLY A 71 -2.53 -8.45 -3.17
C GLY A 71 -2.91 -9.30 -4.38
N SER A 72 -2.17 -9.15 -5.47
CA SER A 72 -2.20 -10.07 -6.62
C SER A 72 -0.81 -10.18 -7.25
N VAL A 73 -0.58 -11.21 -8.05
CA VAL A 73 0.72 -11.45 -8.71
C VAL A 73 0.53 -11.41 -10.22
N ASN A 74 1.45 -10.73 -10.91
CA ASN A 74 1.49 -10.56 -12.35
C ASN A 74 0.17 -9.97 -12.91
N GLU A 75 -0.55 -10.75 -13.71
CA GLU A 75 -1.80 -10.37 -14.38
C GLU A 75 -3.03 -10.95 -13.68
N ASP A 76 -2.85 -11.61 -12.53
CA ASP A 76 -3.96 -12.15 -11.76
C ASP A 76 -4.92 -11.03 -11.36
N LYS A 77 -6.21 -11.30 -11.59
CA LYS A 77 -7.27 -10.40 -11.13
C LYS A 77 -7.24 -10.35 -9.61
N PRO A 78 -7.17 -9.16 -8.99
CA PRO A 78 -7.23 -9.04 -7.54
C PRO A 78 -8.56 -9.58 -7.03
N LYS A 79 -8.51 -10.39 -5.98
CA LYS A 79 -9.72 -10.88 -5.31
C LYS A 79 -10.37 -9.73 -4.51
N PRO A 80 -11.67 -9.82 -4.19
CA PRO A 80 -12.26 -8.92 -3.20
C PRO A 80 -11.53 -9.04 -1.86
N TYR A 81 -11.33 -7.92 -1.15
CA TYR A 81 -10.84 -7.97 0.23
C TYR A 81 -11.81 -8.79 1.10
N GLY A 82 -11.27 -9.64 1.97
CA GLY A 82 -12.03 -10.63 2.74
C GLY A 82 -12.12 -12.00 2.05
N SER A 83 -11.40 -12.21 0.96
CA SER A 83 -11.35 -13.51 0.27
C SER A 83 -10.41 -14.51 0.92
N GLY A 84 -9.62 -14.09 1.91
CA GLY A 84 -8.74 -14.96 2.68
C GLY A 84 -7.32 -14.40 2.83
N PRO A 85 -6.55 -14.96 3.78
CA PRO A 85 -5.26 -14.41 4.20
C PRO A 85 -4.20 -14.37 3.09
N GLU A 86 -4.33 -15.19 2.05
CA GLU A 86 -3.41 -15.18 0.90
C GLU A 86 -3.47 -13.90 0.07
N SER A 87 -4.64 -13.27 -0.02
CA SER A 87 -4.85 -12.04 -0.78
C SER A 87 -5.03 -10.83 0.11
N ASP A 88 -5.60 -11.01 1.30
CA ASP A 88 -5.98 -9.91 2.18
C ASP A 88 -4.75 -9.19 2.74
N GLN A 89 -4.73 -7.88 2.53
CA GLN A 89 -3.68 -6.98 3.00
C GLN A 89 -4.30 -5.90 3.86
N VAL A 90 -3.76 -5.75 5.07
CA VAL A 90 -4.08 -4.67 6.00
C VAL A 90 -2.81 -3.92 6.34
N GLY A 91 -2.88 -2.61 6.40
CA GLY A 91 -1.75 -1.80 6.80
C GLY A 91 -2.14 -0.45 7.38
N TYR A 92 -1.20 0.19 8.05
CA TYR A 92 -1.33 1.58 8.47
C TYR A 92 -0.59 2.49 7.49
N ALA A 93 -1.28 3.52 7.02
CA ALA A 93 -0.73 4.53 6.16
C ALA A 93 -0.32 5.75 6.98
N PHE A 94 0.92 6.20 6.81
CA PHE A 94 1.51 7.33 7.50
C PHE A 94 2.01 8.36 6.50
N ARG A 95 1.79 9.64 6.82
CA ARG A 95 2.21 10.75 5.97
C ARG A 95 3.43 11.45 6.55
N ASN A 96 4.48 11.54 5.74
CA ASN A 96 5.71 12.25 6.12
C ASN A 96 5.68 13.70 5.60
N SER A 97 5.15 13.93 4.40
CA SER A 97 5.04 15.26 3.78
C SER A 97 3.92 15.31 2.73
N ALA A 98 3.80 16.43 2.00
CA ALA A 98 2.88 16.54 0.87
C ALA A 98 3.25 15.58 -0.29
N THR A 99 4.54 15.23 -0.43
CA THR A 99 5.10 14.48 -1.56
C THR A 99 5.65 13.11 -1.17
N GLN A 100 5.61 12.73 0.10
CA GLN A 100 6.14 11.46 0.61
C GLN A 100 5.25 10.89 1.73
N TRP A 101 4.96 9.60 1.64
CA TRP A 101 4.17 8.85 2.61
C TRP A 101 4.47 7.34 2.47
N ARG A 102 3.93 6.53 3.37
CA ARG A 102 4.14 5.08 3.35
C ARG A 102 2.95 4.30 3.89
N ILE A 103 2.88 3.01 3.57
CA ILE A 103 2.02 2.01 4.21
C ILE A 103 2.92 0.98 4.88
N GLU A 104 2.59 0.62 6.11
CA GLU A 104 3.24 -0.45 6.85
C GLU A 104 2.27 -1.63 6.95
N PHE A 105 2.65 -2.77 6.38
CA PHE A 105 1.89 -4.02 6.36
C PHE A 105 2.48 -4.97 7.40
N PRO A 106 1.89 -5.09 8.60
CA PRO A 106 2.39 -5.99 9.63
C PRO A 106 2.10 -7.44 9.24
N ALA A 107 3.11 -8.32 9.38
CA ALA A 107 2.99 -9.75 9.16
C ALA A 107 2.26 -10.13 7.85
N PRO A 108 2.73 -9.66 6.68
CA PRO A 108 2.12 -10.02 5.40
C PRO A 108 2.22 -11.53 5.18
N TYR A 109 1.29 -12.10 4.41
CA TYR A 109 1.23 -13.55 4.20
C TYR A 109 2.51 -14.13 3.58
N TYR A 110 3.18 -13.38 2.70
CA TYR A 110 4.34 -13.86 1.94
C TYR A 110 5.66 -13.19 2.35
N GLU A 111 6.72 -14.00 2.30
CA GLU A 111 8.15 -13.62 2.25
C GLU A 111 8.75 -12.89 3.47
N SER A 112 8.00 -12.01 4.14
CA SER A 112 8.56 -11.07 5.12
C SER A 112 7.80 -11.03 6.45
N LYS A 113 8.37 -10.33 7.44
CA LYS A 113 7.69 -10.04 8.71
C LYS A 113 7.01 -8.66 8.72
N LEU A 114 7.48 -7.77 7.86
CA LEU A 114 6.93 -6.43 7.64
C LEU A 114 7.24 -6.02 6.21
N ASP A 115 6.22 -5.56 5.50
CA ASP A 115 6.40 -4.82 4.26
C ASP A 115 6.17 -3.33 4.51
N ILE A 116 7.11 -2.49 4.10
CA ILE A 116 6.95 -1.02 4.07
C ILE A 116 6.83 -0.62 2.61
N MET A 117 5.69 -0.07 2.22
CA MET A 117 5.47 0.46 0.89
C MET A 117 5.57 1.98 0.92
N GLU A 118 6.65 2.51 0.38
CA GLU A 118 6.90 3.95 0.32
C GLU A 118 6.36 4.56 -0.98
N PHE A 119 5.93 5.81 -0.90
CA PHE A 119 5.39 6.58 -2.01
C PHE A 119 6.09 7.93 -2.13
N ARG A 120 6.36 8.35 -3.37
CA ARG A 120 6.85 9.69 -3.69
C ARG A 120 6.27 10.24 -4.98
N ARG A 121 6.14 11.57 -5.06
CA ARG A 121 5.90 12.27 -6.33
C ARG A 121 7.21 12.42 -7.13
#